data_AF-A0A3B8IAS6-F1
#
_entry.id   AF-A0A3B8IAS6-F1
#
_cell.length_a   1.000
_cell.length_b   1.000
_cell.length_c   1.000
_cell.angle_alpha   90.00
_cell.angle_beta   90.00
_cell.angle_gamma   90.00
#
_symmetry.space_group_name_H-M   'P 1'
#
loop_
_entity.id
_entity.type
_entity.pdbx_description
1 polymer ?
#
loop_
_entity_poly.entity_id
_entity_poly.type
_entity_poly.pdbx_seq_one_letter_code
_entity_poly.pdbx_strand_id
1 'polypeptide(L)'
;MTSKTTSPTPYPKKLNPRYHPVILPLRKERKRQQLSQEELAHRIGLTEGYLSRWEQGTRTPTLFNLTCWAESLGFRLQVIPLEQVSANDNQQQD
;
A
#
# COMPACT_ATOMS: atom_id res chain seq x y z
N MET A 1 -39.26 -2.21 14.55
CA MET A 1 -38.80 -1.87 13.18
C MET A 1 -37.70 -0.82 13.31
N THR A 2 -36.44 -1.22 13.24
CA THR A 2 -35.30 -0.29 13.24
C THR A 2 -34.43 -0.62 12.04
N SER A 3 -34.47 0.28 11.08
CA SER A 3 -33.73 0.27 9.82
C SER A 3 -32.23 0.13 10.09
N LYS A 4 -31.59 -0.92 9.56
CA LYS A 4 -30.12 -0.99 9.49
C LYS A 4 -29.68 -0.18 8.28
N THR A 5 -29.28 1.07 8.50
CA THR A 5 -28.57 1.88 7.50
C THR A 5 -27.15 1.33 7.33
N THR A 6 -26.95 0.43 6.36
CA THR A 6 -25.61 0.04 5.93
C THR A 6 -25.09 1.08 4.94
N SER A 7 -24.18 1.93 5.41
CA SER A 7 -23.41 2.88 4.59
C SER A 7 -22.55 2.14 3.55
N PRO A 8 -22.39 2.66 2.32
CA PRO A 8 -21.54 2.04 1.31
C PRO A 8 -20.07 2.24 1.69
N THR A 9 -19.42 1.16 2.12
CA THR A 9 -17.98 1.17 2.38
C THR A 9 -17.24 1.39 1.05
N PRO A 10 -16.37 2.40 0.91
CA PRO A 10 -15.62 2.69 -0.33
C PRO A 10 -14.48 1.70 -0.59
N TYR A 11 -14.34 0.67 0.25
CA TYR A 11 -13.31 -0.34 0.08
C TYR A 11 -13.84 -1.51 -0.73
N PRO A 12 -13.23 -1.84 -1.88
CA PRO A 12 -13.64 -2.98 -2.67
C PRO A 12 -13.56 -4.25 -1.81
N LYS A 13 -14.69 -4.93 -1.67
CA LYS A 13 -14.80 -6.26 -1.06
C LYS A 13 -13.92 -7.20 -1.88
N LYS A 14 -12.77 -7.57 -1.29
CA LYS A 14 -11.66 -8.43 -1.80
C LYS A 14 -10.46 -7.67 -2.41
N LEU A 15 -9.73 -6.93 -1.58
CA LEU A 15 -8.28 -6.78 -1.81
C LEU A 15 -7.67 -8.18 -1.73
N ASN A 16 -7.00 -8.63 -2.79
CA ASN A 16 -6.16 -9.82 -2.72
C ASN A 16 -5.14 -9.58 -1.59
N PRO A 17 -5.16 -10.36 -0.49
CA PRO A 17 -4.39 -10.06 0.72
C PRO A 17 -2.87 -10.07 0.49
N ARG A 18 -2.41 -10.53 -0.68
CA ARG A 18 -0.99 -10.70 -1.01
C ARG A 18 -0.28 -9.42 -1.49
N TYR A 19 -0.99 -8.36 -1.88
CA TYR A 19 -0.33 -7.14 -2.35
C TYR A 19 -1.08 -5.88 -1.92
N HIS A 20 -0.58 -5.21 -0.88
CA HIS A 20 -1.09 -3.89 -0.51
C HIS A 20 -0.60 -2.86 -1.54
N PRO A 21 -1.47 -1.98 -2.09
CA PRO A 21 -1.10 -1.02 -3.13
C PRO A 21 0.09 -0.14 -2.78
N VAL A 22 0.29 0.16 -1.49
CA VAL A 22 1.43 0.96 -0.99
C VAL A 22 2.78 0.22 -1.06
N ILE A 23 2.80 -1.12 -1.00
CA ILE A 23 4.05 -1.91 -0.94
C ILE A 23 4.68 -2.04 -2.32
N LEU A 24 3.86 -2.15 -3.37
CA LEU A 24 4.33 -2.35 -4.74
C LEU A 24 5.23 -1.21 -5.24
N PRO A 25 4.87 0.09 -5.06
CA PRO A 25 5.76 1.21 -5.38
C PRO A 25 7.08 1.14 -4.63
N LEU A 26 7.07 0.88 -3.32
CA LEU A 26 8.28 0.81 -2.50
C LEU A 26 9.21 -0.33 -2.95
N ARG A 27 8.65 -1.50 -3.24
CA ARG A 27 9.41 -2.63 -3.79
C ARG A 27 10.01 -2.32 -5.17
N LYS A 28 9.25 -1.67 -6.05
CA LYS A 28 9.73 -1.26 -7.37
C LYS A 28 10.89 -0.27 -7.24
N GLU A 29 10.76 0.71 -6.34
CA GLU A 29 11.79 1.70 -6.11
C GLU A 29 13.08 1.09 -5.55
N ARG A 30 12.98 0.19 -4.57
CA ARG A 30 14.15 -0.55 -4.06
C ARG A 30 14.92 -1.22 -5.21
N LYS A 31 14.19 -1.91 -6.09
CA LYS A 31 14.79 -2.56 -7.27
C LYS A 31 15.39 -1.55 -8.25
N ARG A 32 14.74 -0.40 -8.47
CA ARG A 32 15.27 0.69 -9.30
C ARG A 32 16.59 1.23 -8.76
N GLN A 33 16.72 1.34 -7.44
CA GLN A 33 17.94 1.73 -6.74
C GLN A 33 18.96 0.58 -6.59
N GLN A 34 18.68 -0.61 -7.14
CA GLN A 34 19.55 -1.80 -7.09
C GLN A 34 19.90 -2.25 -5.67
N LEU A 35 19.06 -1.93 -4.67
CA LEU A 35 19.27 -2.34 -3.29
C LEU A 35 18.81 -3.78 -3.08
N SER A 36 19.60 -4.59 -2.37
CA SER A 36 19.14 -5.90 -1.88
C SER A 36 18.07 -5.72 -0.78
N GLN A 37 17.36 -6.81 -0.47
CA GLN A 37 16.43 -6.77 0.66
C GLN A 37 17.15 -6.60 2.00
N GLU A 38 18.33 -7.20 2.14
CA GLU A 38 19.19 -7.07 3.31
C GLU A 38 19.70 -5.63 3.50
N GLU A 39 20.21 -5.02 2.43
CA GLU A 39 20.72 -3.64 2.45
C GLU A 39 19.63 -2.66 2.89
N LEU A 40 18.42 -2.80 2.33
CA LEU A 40 17.31 -1.92 2.71
C LEU A 40 16.82 -2.19 4.14
N ALA A 41 16.74 -3.46 4.55
CA ALA A 41 16.35 -3.80 5.92
C ALA A 41 17.34 -3.20 6.93
N HIS A 42 18.64 -3.28 6.64
CA HIS A 42 19.68 -2.71 7.49
C HIS A 42 19.55 -1.17 7.61
N ARG A 43 19.24 -0.47 6.51
CA ARG A 43 18.98 1.00 6.53
C ARG A 43 17.87 1.42 7.48
N ILE A 44 16.86 0.56 7.68
CA ILE A 44 15.72 0.84 8.55
C ILE A 44 15.81 0.09 9.89
N GLY A 45 16.97 -0.47 10.23
CA GLY A 45 17.23 -1.12 11.52
C GLY A 45 16.54 -2.49 11.70
N LEU A 46 16.32 -3.22 10.60
CA LEU A 46 15.63 -4.51 10.57
C LEU A 46 16.47 -5.60 9.90
N THR A 47 15.98 -6.84 10.00
CA THR A 47 16.55 -7.98 9.27
C THR A 47 15.85 -8.20 7.93
N GLU A 48 16.58 -8.79 6.97
CA GLU A 48 16.07 -9.12 5.62
C GLU A 48 14.71 -9.85 5.67
N GLY A 49 14.56 -10.79 6.60
CA GLY A 49 13.34 -11.59 6.74
C GLY A 49 12.08 -10.78 7.08
N TYR A 50 12.20 -9.58 7.67
CA TYR A 50 11.05 -8.68 7.83
C TYR A 50 10.63 -8.10 6.47
N LEU A 51 11.58 -7.53 5.75
CA LEU A 51 11.33 -6.92 4.45
C LEU A 51 10.83 -7.94 3.43
N SER A 52 11.39 -9.14 3.43
CA SER A 52 10.96 -10.25 2.56
C SER A 52 9.49 -10.62 2.79
N ARG A 53 9.05 -10.76 4.05
CA ARG A 53 7.65 -11.03 4.38
C ARG A 53 6.70 -9.91 3.97
N TRP A 54 7.16 -8.65 4.08
CA TRP A 54 6.36 -7.50 3.64
C TRP A 54 6.23 -7.44 2.12
N GLU A 55 7.32 -7.65 1.38
CA GLU A 55 7.29 -7.65 -0.09
C GLU A 55 6.49 -8.81 -0.69
N GLN A 56 6.36 -9.91 0.04
CA GLN A 56 5.54 -11.07 -0.32
C GLN A 56 4.09 -10.95 0.15
N GLY A 57 3.78 -9.94 0.98
CA GLY A 57 2.44 -9.75 1.57
C GLY A 57 2.05 -10.84 2.58
N THR A 58 3.02 -11.60 3.12
CA THR A 58 2.75 -12.58 4.18
C THR A 58 2.65 -11.93 5.56
N ARG A 59 3.16 -10.69 5.69
CA ARG A 59 3.00 -9.82 6.85
C ARG A 59 2.81 -8.38 6.43
N THR A 60 2.09 -7.62 7.25
CA THR A 60 1.90 -6.18 7.06
C THR A 60 2.88 -5.42 7.95
N PRO A 61 3.63 -4.42 7.43
CA PRO A 61 4.41 -3.53 8.27
C PRO A 61 3.49 -2.69 9.17
N THR A 62 3.98 -2.30 10.35
CA THR A 62 3.33 -1.22 11.12
C THR A 62 3.44 0.08 10.35
N LEU A 63 2.60 1.08 10.68
CA LEU A 63 2.68 2.40 10.05
C LEU A 63 4.09 3.00 10.21
N PHE A 64 4.68 2.92 11.40
CA PHE A 64 6.04 3.38 11.66
C PHE A 64 7.06 2.74 10.71
N ASN A 65 7.07 1.41 10.61
CA ASN A 65 7.99 0.69 9.73
C ASN A 65 7.77 1.02 8.26
N LEU A 66 6.50 1.20 7.85
CA LEU A 66 6.16 1.60 6.49
C LEU A 66 6.69 3.00 6.18
N THR A 67 6.59 3.94 7.14
CA THR A 67 7.17 5.29 7.02
C THR A 67 8.70 5.22 6.90
N CYS A 68 9.38 4.50 7.79
CA CYS A 68 10.84 4.36 7.71
C CYS A 68 11.28 3.74 6.38
N TRP A 69 10.57 2.72 5.90
CA TRP A 69 10.82 2.14 4.58
C TRP A 69 10.64 3.17 3.47
N ALA A 70 9.52 3.90 3.44
CA ALA A 70 9.29 4.95 2.45
C ALA A 70 10.41 6.00 2.47
N GLU A 71 10.77 6.52 3.63
CA GLU A 71 11.80 7.54 3.81
C GLU A 71 13.19 7.06 3.37
N SER A 72 13.55 5.81 3.68
CA SER A 72 14.83 5.21 3.25
C SER A 72 14.97 5.08 1.72
N LEU A 73 13.87 5.16 0.98
CA LEU A 73 13.82 5.15 -0.47
C LEU A 73 13.56 6.55 -1.08
N GLY A 74 13.49 7.59 -0.25
CA GLY A 74 13.24 8.97 -0.70
C GLY A 74 11.76 9.32 -0.90
N PHE A 75 10.84 8.54 -0.34
CA PHE A 75 9.40 8.84 -0.34
C PHE A 75 8.92 9.36 1.01
N ARG A 76 7.72 9.95 0.98
CA ARG A 76 6.94 10.30 2.16
C ARG A 76 5.53 9.75 2.01
N LEU A 77 4.97 9.23 3.10
CA LEU A 77 3.56 8.85 3.14
C LEU A 77 2.70 10.09 3.39
N GLN A 78 1.63 10.24 2.61
CA GLN A 78 0.66 11.32 2.76
C GLN A 78 -0.75 10.75 2.75
N VAL A 79 -1.62 11.33 3.57
CA VAL A 79 -3.06 11.09 3.49
C VAL A 79 -3.63 12.08 2.48
N ILE A 80 -4.30 11.55 1.46
CA ILE A 80 -5.02 12.34 0.46
C ILE A 80 -6.53 12.20 0.71
N PRO A 81 -7.33 13.27 0.60
CA PRO A 81 -8.78 13.17 0.63
C PRO A 81 -9.29 12.22 -0.45
N LEU A 82 -10.34 11.46 -0.14
CA LEU A 82 -11.10 10.76 -1.16
C LEU A 82 -11.97 11.80 -1.86
N GLU A 83 -11.50 12.34 -2.98
CA GLU A 83 -12.34 13.17 -3.85
C GLU A 83 -13.53 12.32 -4.32
N GLN A 84 -14.73 12.90 -4.28
CA GLN A 84 -15.94 12.22 -4.74
C GLN A 84 -15.78 11.92 -6.22
N VAL A 85 -15.70 10.64 -6.59
CA VAL A 85 -15.88 10.22 -7.98
C VAL A 85 -17.35 10.51 -8.31
N SER A 86 -17.62 11.67 -8.90
CA SER A 86 -18.90 11.93 -9.53
C SER A 86 -19.07 10.90 -10.65
N ALA A 87 -20.01 9.98 -10.44
CA ALA A 87 -20.47 9.05 -11.47
C ALA A 87 -21.11 9.85 -12.59
N ASN A 88 -20.32 10.22 -13.60
CA ASN A 88 -20.87 10.57 -14.91
C ASN A 88 -20.59 9.38 -15.84
N ASP A 89 -21.63 8.55 -15.94
CA ASP A 89 -21.92 7.74 -17.11
C ASP A 89 -21.79 8.57 -18.39
N ASN A 90 -21.19 7.97 -19.42
CA ASN A 90 -21.53 8.11 -20.84
C ASN A 90 -21.03 6.79 -21.44
N GLN A 91 -21.85 5.74 -21.61
CA GLN A 91 -22.88 5.62 -22.66
C GLN A 91 -22.50 6.36 -23.95
N GLN A 92 -21.77 5.65 -24.80
CA GLN A 92 -21.78 5.73 -26.27
C GLN A 92 -21.17 4.37 -26.70
N GLN A 93 -21.93 3.31 -26.99
CA GLN A 93 -22.83 3.15 -28.14
C GLN A 93 -22.22 3.74 -29.41
N ASP A 94 -21.42 2.93 -30.09
CA ASP A 94 -21.62 2.57 -31.49
C ASP A 94 -21.33 1.06 -31.66
#